data_AF-A0A9Q3Z118-F1
#
_entry.id   AF-A0A9Q3Z118-F1
#
_cell.length_a   1.000
_cell.length_b   1.000
_cell.length_c   1.000
_cell.angle_alpha   90.00
_cell.angle_beta   90.00
_cell.angle_gamma   90.00
#
_symmetry.space_group_name_H-M   'P 1'
#
loop_
_entity.id
_entity.type
_entity.pdbx_description
1 polymer ?
#
loop_
_entity_poly.entity_id
_entity_poly.type
_entity_poly.pdbx_seq_one_letter_code
_entity_poly.pdbx_strand_id
1 'polypeptide(L)'
;MYEIIKVEQLGSTINKYDMSIVIKNNTSLENLKHIIETEIIPKAQQKYNFDELYLGFFEDENLIGFGTTLGYAICSPTGDFSGKYKLNHDLSNMKIGYDNLSNFEDKWNNRLTHKEAIIFKDIKSGFTNEATSGDIDAENEVISKVASKHNVSFDEVNEIIFKHAKHFGY
;
A
#
# COMPACT_ATOMS: atom_id res chain seq x y z
N MET A 1 -6.02 -8.80 12.13
CA MET A 1 -6.38 -7.48 12.69
C MET A 1 -5.80 -6.43 11.76
N TYR A 2 -6.60 -5.46 11.33
CA TYR A 2 -6.23 -4.40 10.39
C TYR A 2 -6.52 -3.03 11.00
N GLU A 3 -5.91 -1.99 10.46
CA GLU A 3 -6.12 -0.60 10.87
C GLU A 3 -6.24 0.30 9.64
N ILE A 4 -7.28 1.14 9.58
CA ILE A 4 -7.43 2.14 8.51
C ILE A 4 -6.64 3.38 8.94
N ILE A 5 -5.54 3.68 8.26
CA ILE A 5 -4.62 4.76 8.63
C ILE A 5 -4.99 6.08 7.94
N LYS A 6 -5.31 6.02 6.65
CA LYS A 6 -5.61 7.20 5.83
C LYS A 6 -6.83 6.94 4.98
N VAL A 7 -7.70 7.94 4.87
CA VAL A 7 -8.80 7.99 3.90
C VAL A 7 -8.74 9.33 3.19
N GLU A 8 -8.64 9.32 1.87
CA GLU A 8 -8.55 10.51 1.03
C GLU A 8 -9.64 10.51 -0.03
N GLN A 9 -10.35 11.64 -0.18
CA GLN A 9 -11.31 11.82 -1.25
C GLN A 9 -10.59 12.35 -2.50
N LEU A 10 -10.69 11.61 -3.61
CA LEU A 10 -9.95 11.91 -4.84
C LEU A 10 -10.76 12.68 -5.89
N GLY A 11 -12.10 12.66 -5.80
CA GLY A 11 -12.98 13.30 -6.77
C GLY A 11 -14.37 13.61 -6.20
N SER A 12 -15.03 14.62 -6.78
CA SER A 12 -16.32 15.14 -6.31
C SER A 12 -17.52 14.72 -7.17
N THR A 13 -17.35 14.49 -8.47
CA THR A 13 -18.44 14.08 -9.37
C THR A 13 -18.89 12.64 -9.13
N ILE A 14 -17.91 11.79 -8.79
CA ILE A 14 -18.05 10.42 -8.32
C ILE A 14 -17.34 10.38 -6.98
N ASN A 15 -17.98 9.82 -5.96
CA ASN A 15 -17.45 9.75 -4.61
C ASN A 15 -16.31 8.73 -4.55
N LYS A 16 -15.13 9.15 -5.00
CA LYS A 16 -13.93 8.31 -5.04
C LYS A 16 -13.11 8.47 -3.78
N TYR A 17 -12.75 7.34 -3.19
CA TYR A 17 -11.90 7.31 -2.01
C TYR A 17 -10.70 6.38 -2.20
N ASP A 18 -9.56 6.82 -1.68
CA ASP A 18 -8.39 5.99 -1.44
C ASP A 18 -8.29 5.73 0.07
N MET A 19 -8.26 4.46 0.45
CA MET A 19 -8.05 4.02 1.83
C MET A 19 -6.76 3.23 1.95
N SER A 20 -5.86 3.74 2.78
CA SER A 20 -4.63 3.05 3.17
C SER A 20 -4.86 2.26 4.45
N ILE A 21 -4.65 0.95 4.38
CA ILE A 21 -4.96 -0.01 5.44
C ILE A 21 -3.69 -0.78 5.82
N VAL A 22 -3.35 -0.79 7.09
CA VAL A 22 -2.25 -1.58 7.63
C VAL A 22 -2.75 -2.90 8.17
N ILE A 23 -2.15 -4.00 7.72
CA ILE A 23 -2.41 -5.34 8.24
C ILE A 23 -1.44 -5.60 9.40
N LYS A 24 -1.97 -5.87 10.60
CA LYS A 24 -1.15 -6.01 11.83
C LYS A 24 -0.75 -7.46 12.12
N ASN A 25 -1.55 -8.42 11.67
CA ASN A 25 -1.33 -9.85 11.95
C ASN A 25 -1.39 -10.65 10.66
N ASN A 26 -0.70 -11.81 10.66
CA ASN A 26 -0.78 -12.76 9.57
C ASN A 26 -2.24 -13.14 9.28
N THR A 27 -2.60 -13.13 7.99
CA THR A 27 -3.92 -13.46 7.49
C THR A 27 -3.76 -14.15 6.14
N SER A 28 -4.63 -15.10 5.82
CA SER A 28 -4.70 -15.62 4.46
C SER A 28 -5.36 -14.62 3.52
N LEU A 29 -5.14 -14.78 2.22
CA LEU A 29 -5.83 -14.00 1.19
C LEU A 29 -7.36 -14.15 1.30
N GLU A 30 -7.85 -15.37 1.50
CA GLU A 30 -9.28 -15.63 1.64
C GLU A 30 -9.88 -14.93 2.86
N ASN A 31 -9.16 -14.91 3.99
CA ASN A 31 -9.61 -14.17 5.17
C ASN A 31 -9.56 -12.65 4.94
N LEU A 32 -8.58 -12.14 4.18
CA LEU A 32 -8.55 -10.73 3.81
C LEU A 32 -9.74 -10.35 2.93
N LYS A 33 -10.07 -11.15 1.91
CA LYS A 33 -11.27 -10.95 1.07
C LYS A 33 -12.54 -10.94 1.91
N HIS A 34 -12.66 -11.89 2.84
CA HIS A 34 -13.79 -11.94 3.77
C HIS A 34 -13.91 -10.66 4.60
N ILE A 35 -12.80 -10.15 5.16
CA ILE A 35 -12.77 -8.88 5.92
C ILE A 35 -13.15 -7.69 5.04
N ILE A 36 -12.68 -7.65 3.79
CA ILE A 36 -13.01 -6.59 2.83
C ILE A 36 -14.53 -6.52 2.65
N GLU A 37 -15.17 -7.66 2.38
CA GLU A 37 -16.60 -7.75 2.07
C GLU A 37 -17.50 -7.55 3.28
N THR A 38 -17.12 -8.11 4.44
CA THR A 38 -17.98 -8.14 5.62
C THR A 38 -17.78 -6.98 6.58
N GLU A 39 -16.62 -6.31 6.52
CA GLU A 39 -16.30 -5.23 7.44
C GLU A 39 -15.90 -3.93 6.76
N ILE A 40 -14.86 -3.94 5.91
CA ILE A 40 -14.25 -2.70 5.40
C ILE A 40 -15.25 -1.97 4.49
N ILE A 41 -15.82 -2.67 3.51
CA ILE A 41 -16.77 -2.08 2.56
C ILE A 41 -18.03 -1.57 3.28
N PRO A 42 -18.71 -2.37 4.13
CA PRO A 42 -19.89 -1.87 4.84
C PRO A 42 -19.60 -0.63 5.69
N LYS A 43 -18.49 -0.61 6.44
CA LYS A 43 -18.08 0.56 7.24
C LYS A 43 -17.80 1.78 6.37
N ALA A 44 -17.08 1.59 5.27
CA ALA A 44 -16.78 2.67 4.34
C ALA A 44 -18.04 3.22 3.66
N GLN A 45 -18.97 2.35 3.27
CA GLN A 45 -20.23 2.75 2.65
C GLN A 45 -21.08 3.57 3.62
N GLN A 46 -21.18 3.15 4.88
CA GLN A 46 -21.92 3.89 5.90
C GLN A 46 -21.34 5.27 6.19
N LYS A 47 -20.00 5.39 6.18
CA LYS A 47 -19.32 6.62 6.59
C LYS A 47 -19.12 7.63 5.46
N TYR A 48 -18.79 7.15 4.27
CA TYR A 48 -18.32 7.99 3.16
C TYR A 48 -19.25 7.98 1.96
N ASN A 49 -20.15 7.01 1.91
CA ASN A 49 -21.05 6.82 0.78
C ASN A 49 -20.32 6.83 -0.57
N PHE A 50 -19.37 5.93 -0.72
CA PHE A 50 -18.48 5.92 -1.87
C PHE A 50 -19.19 5.35 -3.11
N ASP A 51 -18.70 5.78 -4.28
CA ASP A 51 -19.01 5.16 -5.58
C ASP A 51 -17.87 4.25 -6.02
N GLU A 52 -16.63 4.67 -5.80
CA GLU A 52 -15.44 3.87 -6.03
C GLU A 52 -14.51 3.95 -4.83
N LEU A 53 -13.91 2.81 -4.49
CA LEU A 53 -13.04 2.68 -3.35
C LEU A 53 -11.79 1.92 -3.73
N TYR A 54 -10.64 2.56 -3.57
CA TYR A 54 -9.34 1.93 -3.63
C TYR A 54 -8.92 1.52 -2.22
N LEU A 55 -8.58 0.26 -2.04
CA LEU A 55 -8.11 -0.32 -0.78
C LEU A 55 -6.64 -0.71 -0.95
N GLY A 56 -5.71 0.15 -0.49
CA GLY A 56 -4.29 -0.16 -0.46
C GLY A 56 -3.92 -0.87 0.83
N PHE A 57 -3.29 -2.05 0.75
CA PHE A 57 -2.88 -2.81 1.92
C PHE A 57 -1.37 -2.73 2.15
N PHE A 58 -0.98 -2.46 3.39
CA PHE A 58 0.40 -2.20 3.79
C PHE A 58 0.78 -3.05 5.00
N GLU A 59 2.04 -3.45 5.08
CA GLU A 59 2.58 -4.09 6.28
C GLU A 59 2.91 -3.10 7.40
N ASP A 60 3.15 -1.82 7.05
CA ASP A 60 3.54 -0.76 7.97
C ASP A 60 3.06 0.61 7.47
N GLU A 61 2.66 1.49 8.38
CA GLU A 61 2.16 2.83 8.04
C GLU A 61 3.22 3.74 7.42
N ASN A 62 4.51 3.50 7.72
CA ASN A 62 5.61 4.28 7.17
C ASN A 62 5.79 4.09 5.66
N LEU A 63 5.16 3.07 5.09
CA LEU A 63 5.23 2.76 3.67
C LEU A 63 4.14 3.45 2.84
N ILE A 64 3.13 4.02 3.50
CA ILE A 64 2.04 4.75 2.83
C ILE A 64 2.63 5.96 2.10
N GLY A 65 2.42 6.01 0.79
CA GLY A 65 2.98 7.07 -0.09
C GLY A 65 4.37 6.78 -0.65
N PHE A 66 5.01 5.67 -0.29
CA PHE A 66 6.35 5.29 -0.77
C PHE A 66 6.35 4.08 -1.71
N GLY A 67 5.17 3.64 -2.15
CA GLY A 67 4.98 2.65 -3.22
C GLY A 67 4.96 1.20 -2.78
N THR A 68 5.35 0.87 -1.54
CA THR A 68 5.29 -0.52 -1.03
C THR A 68 3.87 -0.88 -0.64
N THR A 69 3.27 -1.87 -1.30
CA THR A 69 1.99 -2.42 -0.87
C THR A 69 2.02 -3.95 -0.92
N LEU A 70 1.32 -4.57 0.02
CA LEU A 70 0.98 -6.00 0.02
C LEU A 70 0.02 -6.36 -1.12
N GLY A 71 -0.49 -5.36 -1.83
CA GLY A 71 -1.50 -5.46 -2.87
C GLY A 71 -2.61 -4.44 -2.65
N TYR A 72 -3.58 -4.43 -3.54
CA TYR A 72 -4.74 -3.56 -3.43
C TYR A 72 -6.00 -4.21 -3.99
N ALA A 73 -7.15 -3.73 -3.55
CA ALA A 73 -8.44 -4.07 -4.12
C ALA A 73 -9.15 -2.81 -4.61
N ILE A 74 -9.92 -2.94 -5.68
CA ILE A 74 -10.78 -1.86 -6.18
C ILE A 74 -12.23 -2.31 -6.04
N CYS A 75 -13.04 -1.52 -5.34
CA CYS A 75 -14.46 -1.75 -5.19
C CYS A 75 -15.22 -0.68 -5.98
N SER A 76 -15.85 -1.07 -7.08
CA SER A 76 -16.58 -0.16 -7.97
C SER A 76 -17.60 -0.91 -8.81
N PRO A 77 -18.54 -0.23 -9.51
CA PRO A 77 -19.49 -0.91 -10.40
C PRO A 77 -18.84 -1.72 -11.53
N THR A 78 -17.67 -1.30 -11.99
CA THR A 78 -16.93 -1.91 -13.10
C THR A 78 -15.86 -2.89 -12.66
N GLY A 79 -15.41 -2.80 -11.41
CA GLY A 79 -14.21 -3.49 -10.92
C GLY A 79 -12.91 -2.77 -11.31
N ASP A 80 -12.99 -1.57 -11.89
CA ASP A 80 -11.87 -0.68 -12.17
C ASP A 80 -12.05 0.68 -11.48
N PHE A 81 -10.99 1.48 -11.42
CA PHE A 81 -11.02 2.80 -10.76
C PHE A 81 -11.26 3.95 -11.76
N SER A 82 -12.01 3.68 -12.84
CA SER A 82 -12.11 4.57 -14.01
C SER A 82 -12.97 5.81 -13.78
N GLY A 83 -13.88 5.83 -12.81
CA GLY A 83 -14.78 6.95 -12.57
C GLY A 83 -15.83 7.11 -13.65
N LYS A 84 -16.32 6.01 -14.21
CA LYS A 84 -17.34 6.06 -15.27
C LYS A 84 -18.76 5.91 -14.73
N TYR A 85 -18.93 5.21 -13.61
CA TYR A 85 -20.26 4.83 -13.11
C TYR A 85 -20.36 5.06 -11.61
N LYS A 86 -21.57 5.42 -11.17
CA LYS A 86 -21.92 5.55 -9.76
C LYS A 86 -22.44 4.23 -9.21
N LEU A 87 -22.13 3.95 -7.96
CA LEU A 87 -22.67 2.79 -7.26
C LEU A 87 -24.12 3.04 -6.85
N ASN A 88 -24.53 4.31 -6.76
CA ASN A 88 -25.87 4.72 -6.34
C ASN A 88 -26.32 4.04 -5.04
N HIS A 89 -25.37 3.86 -4.11
CA HIS A 89 -25.58 3.22 -2.81
C HIS A 89 -25.95 1.73 -2.84
N ASP A 90 -26.01 1.09 -4.01
CA ASP A 90 -26.40 -0.31 -4.15
C ASP A 90 -25.17 -1.22 -4.25
N LEU A 91 -24.77 -1.76 -3.10
CA LEU A 91 -23.63 -2.69 -3.01
C LEU A 91 -23.83 -3.97 -3.85
N SER A 92 -25.05 -4.31 -4.27
CA SER A 92 -25.28 -5.50 -5.13
C SER A 92 -24.73 -5.33 -6.54
N ASN A 93 -24.54 -4.09 -7.00
CA ASN A 93 -23.92 -3.76 -8.28
C ASN A 93 -22.40 -3.60 -8.18
N MET A 94 -21.82 -3.74 -6.98
CA MET A 94 -20.40 -3.58 -6.74
C MET A 94 -19.63 -4.81 -7.21
N LYS A 95 -18.55 -4.58 -7.94
CA LYS A 95 -17.53 -5.57 -8.24
C LYS A 95 -16.29 -5.27 -7.42
N ILE A 96 -15.59 -6.32 -7.01
CA ILE A 96 -14.33 -6.20 -6.27
C ILE A 96 -13.22 -6.83 -7.11
N GLY A 97 -12.26 -6.01 -7.54
CA GLY A 97 -11.09 -6.44 -8.29
C GLY A 97 -10.01 -6.95 -7.33
N TYR A 98 -9.83 -8.26 -7.26
CA TYR A 98 -8.86 -8.92 -6.36
C TYR A 98 -7.53 -9.29 -7.04
N ASP A 99 -7.38 -9.09 -8.34
CA ASP A 99 -6.22 -9.56 -9.11
C ASP A 99 -4.88 -9.03 -8.55
N ASN A 100 -4.91 -7.80 -8.01
CA ASN A 100 -3.75 -7.13 -7.41
C ASN A 100 -3.41 -7.62 -5.99
N LEU A 101 -4.13 -8.61 -5.48
CA LEU A 101 -3.86 -9.32 -4.22
C LEU A 101 -3.39 -10.76 -4.44
N SER A 102 -3.20 -11.20 -5.69
CA SER A 102 -2.76 -12.56 -6.03
C SER A 102 -1.48 -13.00 -5.33
N ASN A 103 -0.53 -12.07 -5.13
CA ASN A 103 0.74 -12.32 -4.43
C ASN A 103 0.73 -11.85 -2.96
N PHE A 104 -0.44 -11.58 -2.38
CA PHE A 104 -0.56 -11.01 -1.03
C PHE A 104 0.20 -11.83 0.03
N GLU A 105 0.02 -13.15 0.04
CA GLU A 105 0.62 -14.02 1.06
C GLU A 105 2.15 -14.10 0.92
N ASP A 106 2.66 -14.14 -0.31
CA ASP A 106 4.11 -14.10 -0.58
C ASP A 106 4.71 -12.76 -0.15
N LYS A 107 4.08 -11.64 -0.51
CA LYS A 107 4.47 -10.30 -0.08
C LYS A 107 4.43 -10.16 1.44
N TRP A 108 3.41 -10.72 2.09
CA TRP A 108 3.30 -10.72 3.54
C TRP A 108 4.42 -11.52 4.20
N ASN A 109 4.78 -12.68 3.66
CA ASN A 109 5.88 -13.49 4.18
C ASN A 109 7.24 -12.82 3.99
N ASN A 110 7.41 -12.04 2.91
CA ASN A 110 8.62 -11.27 2.60
C ASN A 110 8.55 -9.79 3.03
N ARG A 111 7.58 -9.43 3.88
CA ARG A 111 7.32 -8.04 4.26
C ARG A 111 8.50 -7.40 5.01
N LEU A 112 8.57 -6.08 4.95
CA LEU A 112 9.49 -5.33 5.81
C LEU A 112 9.02 -5.39 7.27
N THR A 113 9.97 -5.50 8.20
CA THR A 113 9.70 -5.25 9.62
C THR A 113 9.46 -3.76 9.84
N HIS A 114 8.89 -3.37 10.99
CA HIS A 114 8.69 -1.96 11.33
C HIS A 114 9.99 -1.12 11.23
N LYS A 115 11.11 -1.66 11.75
CA LYS A 115 12.42 -0.99 11.65
C LYS A 115 12.86 -0.83 10.19
N GLU A 116 12.74 -1.90 9.40
CA GLU A 116 13.09 -1.86 7.97
C GLU A 116 12.19 -0.89 7.19
N ALA A 117 10.90 -0.77 7.53
CA ALA A 117 9.97 0.16 6.90
C ALA A 117 10.34 1.63 7.16
N ILE A 118 10.76 1.96 8.39
CA ILE A 118 11.26 3.31 8.73
C ILE A 118 12.54 3.62 7.93
N ILE A 119 13.48 2.67 7.88
CA ILE A 119 14.71 2.82 7.10
C ILE A 119 14.37 3.03 5.62
N PHE A 120 13.50 2.20 5.05
CA PHE A 120 13.09 2.29 3.66
C PHE A 120 12.45 3.63 3.31
N LYS A 121 11.58 4.16 4.18
CA LYS A 121 11.00 5.50 4.05
C LYS A 121 12.08 6.58 3.97
N ASP A 122 13.11 6.52 4.81
CA ASP A 122 14.21 7.48 4.79
C ASP A 122 15.04 7.37 3.51
N ILE A 123 15.29 6.15 3.00
CA ILE A 123 15.96 5.93 1.70
C ILE A 123 15.16 6.62 0.58
N LYS A 124 13.87 6.31 0.46
CA LYS A 124 13.00 6.88 -0.60
C LYS A 124 12.89 8.39 -0.50
N SER A 125 12.82 8.93 0.72
CA SER A 125 12.83 10.37 0.96
C SER A 125 14.16 11.01 0.53
N GLY A 126 15.29 10.36 0.83
CA GLY A 126 16.62 10.79 0.39
C GLY A 126 16.75 10.82 -1.13
N PHE A 127 16.40 9.73 -1.82
CA PHE A 127 16.44 9.66 -3.29
C PHE A 127 15.57 10.73 -3.95
N THR A 128 14.39 11.00 -3.38
CA THR A 128 13.47 12.02 -3.91
C THR A 128 14.01 13.43 -3.70
N ASN A 129 14.52 13.73 -2.49
CA ASN A 129 14.97 15.08 -2.13
C ASN A 129 16.31 15.44 -2.78
N GLU A 130 17.19 14.47 -2.96
CA GLU A 130 18.51 14.66 -3.58
C GLU A 130 18.49 14.41 -5.10
N ALA A 131 17.32 14.08 -5.67
CA ALA A 131 17.10 13.86 -7.11
C ALA A 131 18.11 12.89 -7.75
N THR A 132 18.40 11.79 -7.05
CA THR A 132 19.52 10.87 -7.37
C THR A 132 19.27 9.93 -8.55
N SER A 133 18.17 10.11 -9.29
CA SER A 133 17.69 9.15 -10.29
C SER A 133 18.74 8.86 -11.38
N GLY A 134 19.27 7.63 -11.39
CA GLY A 134 20.23 7.17 -12.38
C GLY A 134 21.68 7.55 -12.09
N ASP A 135 21.95 8.12 -10.91
CA ASP A 135 23.29 8.43 -10.41
C ASP A 135 23.62 7.51 -9.23
N ILE A 136 24.41 6.47 -9.51
CA ILE A 136 24.79 5.45 -8.52
C ILE A 136 25.60 6.05 -7.37
N ASP A 137 26.45 7.05 -7.63
CA ASP A 137 27.27 7.65 -6.59
C ASP A 137 26.38 8.47 -5.64
N ALA A 138 25.45 9.24 -6.18
CA ALA A 138 24.46 9.98 -5.38
C ALA A 138 23.52 9.03 -4.60
N GLU A 139 23.07 7.92 -5.20
CA GLU A 139 22.28 6.89 -4.50
C GLU A 139 23.08 6.26 -3.35
N ASN A 140 24.36 5.94 -3.56
CA ASN A 140 25.25 5.40 -2.53
C ASN A 140 25.51 6.38 -1.38
N GLU A 141 25.60 7.69 -1.67
CA GLU A 141 25.69 8.71 -0.63
C GLU A 141 24.44 8.73 0.25
N VAL A 142 23.24 8.68 -0.35
CA VAL A 142 21.98 8.59 0.40
C VAL A 142 21.96 7.33 1.27
N ILE A 143 22.31 6.17 0.72
CA ILE A 143 22.36 4.89 1.45
C ILE A 143 23.33 5.00 2.65
N SER A 144 24.50 5.61 2.45
CA SER A 144 25.50 5.79 3.51
C SER A 144 25.02 6.73 4.63
N LYS A 145 24.33 7.82 4.28
CA LYS A 145 23.70 8.74 5.24
C LYS A 145 22.63 8.03 6.06
N VAL A 146 21.78 7.23 5.41
CA VAL A 146 20.73 6.45 6.08
C VAL A 146 21.32 5.38 7.00
N ALA A 147 22.33 4.64 6.52
CA ALA A 147 23.07 3.65 7.31
C ALA A 147 23.61 4.27 8.61
N SER A 148 24.28 5.41 8.49
CA SER A 148 24.80 6.17 9.63
C SER A 148 23.69 6.65 10.58
N LYS A 149 22.57 7.15 10.05
CA LYS A 149 21.42 7.61 10.84
C LYS A 149 20.81 6.49 11.70
N HIS A 150 20.73 5.28 11.16
CA HIS A 150 20.07 4.14 11.80
C HIS A 150 21.03 3.20 12.54
N ASN A 151 22.33 3.52 12.56
CA ASN A 151 23.38 2.68 13.12
C ASN A 151 23.32 1.23 12.59
N VAL A 152 23.22 1.12 11.27
CA VAL A 152 23.27 -0.12 10.50
C VAL A 152 24.35 -0.01 9.43
N SER A 153 24.77 -1.13 8.87
CA SER A 153 25.73 -1.16 7.76
C SER A 153 25.09 -0.73 6.45
N PHE A 154 25.93 -0.32 5.50
CA PHE A 154 25.53 -0.05 4.12
C PHE A 154 24.85 -1.28 3.47
N ASP A 155 25.38 -2.47 3.74
CA ASP A 155 24.85 -3.72 3.22
C ASP A 155 23.46 -4.03 3.78
N GLU A 156 23.21 -3.81 5.06
CA GLU A 156 21.86 -3.95 5.66
C GLU A 156 20.84 -3.00 5.02
N VAL A 157 21.23 -1.77 4.67
CA VAL A 157 20.34 -0.82 3.97
C VAL A 157 20.03 -1.32 2.56
N ASN A 158 21.03 -1.86 1.84
CA ASN A 158 20.82 -2.45 0.52
C ASN A 158 19.91 -3.69 0.58
N GLU A 159 20.09 -4.56 1.58
CA GLU A 159 19.21 -5.71 1.77
C GLU A 159 17.74 -5.31 1.91
N ILE A 160 17.46 -4.19 2.59
CA ILE A 160 16.10 -3.65 2.71
C ILE A 160 15.56 -3.21 1.34
N ILE A 161 16.38 -2.54 0.52
CA ILE A 161 16.02 -2.14 -0.85
C ILE A 161 15.72 -3.39 -1.70
N PHE A 162 16.57 -4.41 -1.66
CA PHE A 162 16.37 -5.64 -2.41
C PHE A 162 15.15 -6.43 -1.95
N LYS A 163 14.92 -6.50 -0.63
CA LYS A 163 13.74 -7.14 -0.06
C LYS A 163 12.45 -6.47 -0.54
N HIS A 164 12.46 -5.14 -0.64
CA HIS A 164 11.36 -4.39 -1.24
C HIS A 164 11.21 -4.64 -2.75
N ALA A 165 12.31 -4.69 -3.51
CA ALA A 165 12.26 -4.93 -4.97
C ALA A 165 11.57 -6.26 -5.32
N LYS A 166 11.76 -7.30 -4.49
CA LYS A 166 11.08 -8.59 -4.64
C LYS A 166 9.55 -8.49 -4.61
N HIS A 167 8.98 -7.47 -3.96
CA HIS A 167 7.52 -7.25 -3.97
C HIS A 167 6.98 -6.87 -5.36
N PHE A 168 7.85 -6.52 -6.31
CA PHE A 168 7.48 -6.18 -7.68
C PHE A 168 7.90 -7.24 -8.70
N GLY A 169 8.40 -8.40 -8.25
CA GLY A 169 8.81 -9.50 -9.13
C GLY A 169 10.15 -9.27 -9.84
N TYR A 170 11.03 -8.45 -9.26
CA TYR A 170 12.43 -8.28 -9.66
C TYR A 170 13.38 -9.05 -8.74
#